data_AF-A0A5K1A032-F1
#
_entry.id   AF-A0A5K1A032-F1
#
_cell.length_a   1.000
_cell.length_b   1.000
_cell.length_c   1.000
_cell.angle_alpha   90.00
_cell.angle_beta   90.00
_cell.angle_gamma   90.00
#
_symmetry.space_group_name_H-M   'P 1'
#
loop_
_entity.id
_entity.type
_entity.pdbx_description
1 polymer ?
#
loop_
_entity_poly.entity_id
_entity_poly.type
_entity_poly.pdbx_seq_one_letter_code
_entity_poly.pdbx_strand_id
1 'polypeptide(L)'
;SCFTSDGFPPTYEQNLEQLFHSLVDSVPSDGFDNTSIGEAPNTAYGLALFRSDASADICRNRTAIAAETIKAKCPNGRSAMIWHSSCLLRYSDKRFFEPSVGARRWGYHTPRTRPLPIDRQAGILWTH
;
A
#
# COMPACT_ATOMS: atom_id res chain seq x y z
N SER A 1 -10.61 -6.27 11.74
CA SER A 1 -10.09 -6.41 13.11
C SER A 1 -9.41 -5.12 13.52
N CYS A 2 -9.64 -4.65 14.75
CA CYS A 2 -8.99 -3.48 15.31
C CYS A 2 -7.99 -3.91 16.40
N PHE A 3 -6.83 -3.27 16.43
CA PHE A 3 -5.83 -3.40 17.48
C PHE A 3 -5.53 -2.00 18.02
N THR A 4 -5.84 -1.81 19.30
CA THR A 4 -5.56 -0.59 20.03
C THR A 4 -4.29 -0.75 20.85
N SER A 5 -3.56 0.33 21.03
CA SER A 5 -2.42 0.44 21.97
C SER A 5 -2.54 1.77 22.71
N ASP A 6 -1.80 1.96 23.79
CA ASP A 6 -1.90 3.17 24.61
C ASP A 6 -1.60 4.44 23.81
N GLY A 7 -2.65 5.27 23.64
CA GLY A 7 -2.65 6.56 22.96
C GLY A 7 -3.04 6.51 21.47
N PHE A 8 -3.50 7.63 20.93
CA PHE A 8 -3.69 7.85 19.49
C PHE A 8 -3.27 9.31 19.23
N PRO A 9 -1.97 9.56 19.00
CA PRO A 9 -1.47 10.93 18.95
C PRO A 9 -1.99 11.62 17.68
N PRO A 10 -2.38 12.92 17.75
CA PRO A 10 -2.90 13.65 16.59
C PRO A 10 -1.98 13.62 15.36
N THR A 11 -0.65 13.55 15.58
CA THR A 11 0.32 13.40 14.50
C THR A 11 0.20 12.06 13.78
N TYR A 12 -0.06 10.97 14.51
CA TYR A 12 -0.30 9.66 13.89
C TYR A 12 -1.61 9.64 13.11
N GLU A 13 -2.67 10.27 13.65
CA GLU A 13 -3.95 10.44 12.96
C GLU A 13 -3.78 11.16 11.61
N GLN A 14 -3.05 12.28 11.60
CA GLN A 14 -2.76 13.02 10.37
C GLN A 14 -1.97 12.19 9.35
N ASN A 15 -0.95 11.46 9.82
CA ASN A 15 -0.17 10.57 8.96
C ASN A 15 -1.02 9.41 8.41
N LEU A 16 -1.98 8.90 9.20
CA LEU A 16 -2.90 7.84 8.81
C LEU A 16 -3.89 8.32 7.74
N GLU A 17 -4.41 9.55 7.84
CA GLU A 17 -5.26 10.12 6.79
C GLU A 17 -4.48 10.29 5.47
N GLN A 18 -3.27 10.85 5.53
CA GLN A 18 -2.40 10.96 4.36
C GLN A 18 -2.07 9.58 3.76
N LEU A 19 -1.89 8.55 4.60
CA LEU A 19 -1.61 7.19 4.17
C LEU A 19 -2.79 6.63 3.38
N PHE A 20 -4.03 6.86 3.83
CA PHE A 20 -5.21 6.46 3.10
C PHE A 20 -5.33 7.17 1.76
N HIS A 21 -5.09 8.49 1.70
CA HIS A 21 -5.05 9.21 0.43
C HIS A 21 -4.03 8.61 -0.54
N SER A 22 -2.80 8.34 -0.08
CA SER A 22 -1.76 7.72 -0.91
C SER A 22 -2.16 6.35 -1.44
N LEU A 23 -2.82 5.52 -0.63
CA LEU A 23 -3.27 4.18 -1.05
C LEU A 23 -4.50 4.24 -1.97
N VAL A 24 -5.35 5.25 -1.84
CA VAL A 24 -6.50 5.48 -2.74
C VAL A 24 -6.02 5.97 -4.10
N ASP A 25 -5.01 6.83 -4.15
CA ASP A 25 -4.47 7.35 -5.42
C ASP A 25 -3.60 6.31 -6.15
N SER A 26 -3.11 5.30 -5.42
CA SER A 26 -2.33 4.22 -6.00
C SER A 26 -3.18 3.24 -6.79
N VAL A 27 -2.69 2.90 -8.00
CA VAL A 27 -3.22 1.79 -8.80
C VAL A 27 -2.06 0.91 -9.25
N PRO A 28 -1.74 -0.12 -8.47
CA PRO A 28 -0.64 -1.01 -8.76
C PRO A 28 -0.98 -1.98 -9.90
N SER A 29 -0.05 -2.17 -10.83
CA SER A 29 -0.17 -3.14 -11.93
C SER A 29 -0.01 -4.59 -11.46
N ASP A 30 0.60 -4.80 -10.31
CA ASP A 30 0.86 -6.09 -9.65
C ASP A 30 -0.19 -6.47 -8.59
N GLY A 31 -1.26 -5.66 -8.46
CA GLY A 31 -2.41 -5.99 -7.63
C GLY A 31 -2.24 -5.66 -6.14
N PHE A 32 -1.19 -4.95 -5.74
CA PHE A 32 -1.09 -4.39 -4.39
C PHE A 32 -0.14 -3.21 -4.29
N ASP A 33 -0.33 -2.36 -3.29
CA ASP A 33 0.62 -1.30 -2.96
C ASP A 33 0.86 -1.25 -1.45
N ASN A 34 2.05 -0.81 -1.06
CA ASN A 34 2.40 -0.50 0.32
C ASN A 34 3.21 0.78 0.39
N THR A 35 2.93 1.56 1.43
CA THR A 35 3.60 2.84 1.65
C THR A 35 3.64 3.16 3.13
N SER A 36 4.46 4.15 3.50
CA SER A 36 4.54 4.63 4.87
C SER A 36 4.63 6.15 4.88
N ILE A 37 3.98 6.79 5.85
CA ILE A 37 3.95 8.24 6.00
C ILE A 37 4.35 8.63 7.41
N GLY A 38 5.15 9.69 7.52
CA GLY A 38 5.63 10.25 8.78
C GLY A 38 6.88 9.57 9.32
N GLU A 39 7.37 10.10 10.44
CA GLU A 39 8.60 9.66 11.10
C GLU A 39 8.31 9.09 12.50
N ALA A 40 9.22 8.26 13.01
CA ALA A 40 9.09 7.68 14.33
C ALA A 40 8.95 8.78 15.41
N PRO A 41 8.06 8.61 16.40
CA PRO A 41 7.27 7.41 16.71
C PRO A 41 5.89 7.34 16.01
N ASN A 42 5.57 8.27 15.11
CA ASN A 42 4.24 8.45 14.53
C ASN A 42 4.14 7.98 13.07
N THR A 43 5.06 7.14 12.59
CA THR A 43 4.99 6.59 11.24
C THR A 43 3.76 5.68 11.10
N ALA A 44 2.95 5.92 10.07
CA ALA A 44 1.86 5.05 9.67
C ALA A 44 2.31 4.16 8.51
N TYR A 45 2.14 2.84 8.64
CA TYR A 45 2.43 1.85 7.60
C TYR A 45 1.12 1.35 7.01
N GLY A 46 1.02 1.28 5.69
CA GLY A 46 -0.21 0.92 4.98
C GLY A 46 0.02 -0.02 3.82
N LEU A 47 -0.98 -0.85 3.57
CA LEU A 47 -1.01 -1.76 2.43
C LEU A 47 -2.45 -1.92 1.93
N ALA A 48 -2.61 -1.86 0.61
CA ALA A 48 -3.83 -2.19 -0.10
C ALA A 48 -3.59 -3.39 -1.03
N LEU A 49 -4.38 -4.46 -0.91
CA LEU A 49 -4.39 -5.56 -1.88
C LEU A 49 -5.66 -5.47 -2.72
N PHE A 50 -5.50 -5.64 -4.02
CA PHE A 50 -6.55 -5.65 -5.00
C PHE A 50 -6.73 -7.02 -5.62
N ARG A 51 -7.94 -7.30 -6.08
CA ARG A 51 -8.22 -8.50 -6.88
C ARG A 51 -7.81 -8.23 -8.33
N SER A 52 -7.08 -9.16 -8.93
CA SER A 52 -6.41 -9.00 -10.23
C SER A 52 -7.32 -8.76 -11.43
N ASP A 53 -8.63 -8.92 -11.29
CA ASP A 53 -9.63 -8.70 -12.33
C ASP A 53 -10.43 -7.40 -12.16
N ALA A 54 -10.11 -6.58 -11.16
CA ALA A 54 -10.72 -5.27 -10.96
C ALA A 54 -9.98 -4.18 -11.76
N SER A 55 -10.73 -3.24 -12.35
CA SER A 55 -10.13 -2.06 -12.99
C SER A 55 -9.55 -1.09 -11.95
N ALA A 56 -8.70 -0.18 -12.42
CA ALA A 56 -8.12 0.92 -11.65
C ALA A 56 -9.17 1.69 -10.83
N ASP A 57 -10.26 2.12 -11.47
CA ASP A 57 -11.33 2.90 -10.82
C ASP A 57 -12.05 2.11 -9.73
N ILE A 58 -12.29 0.83 -9.98
CA ILE A 58 -12.91 -0.06 -9.01
C ILE A 58 -12.01 -0.20 -7.78
N CYS A 59 -10.70 -0.33 -7.99
CA CYS A 59 -9.70 -0.42 -6.92
C CYS A 59 -9.71 0.85 -6.06
N ARG A 60 -9.59 2.03 -6.69
CA ARG A 60 -9.63 3.33 -5.98
C ARG A 60 -10.87 3.49 -5.12
N ASN A 61 -12.05 3.25 -5.71
CA ASN A 61 -13.32 3.38 -5.01
C ASN A 61 -13.41 2.39 -3.83
N ARG A 62 -12.99 1.14 -4.02
CA ARG A 62 -13.02 0.13 -2.95
C ARG A 62 -12.05 0.45 -1.81
N THR A 63 -10.86 0.99 -2.11
CA THR A 63 -9.93 1.46 -1.08
C THR A 63 -10.51 2.63 -0.29
N ALA A 64 -11.14 3.59 -0.96
CA ALA A 64 -11.74 4.75 -0.30
C ALA A 64 -12.87 4.32 0.67
N ILE A 65 -13.76 3.43 0.22
CA ILE A 65 -14.80 2.88 1.10
C ILE A 65 -14.19 2.07 2.24
N ALA A 66 -13.15 1.28 1.98
CA ALA A 66 -12.45 0.53 3.02
C ALA A 66 -11.82 1.45 4.08
N ALA A 67 -11.23 2.58 3.67
CA ALA A 67 -10.63 3.58 4.55
C ALA A 67 -11.70 4.23 5.45
N GLU A 68 -12.81 4.70 4.88
CA GLU A 68 -13.91 5.26 5.69
C GLU A 68 -14.52 4.21 6.63
N THR A 69 -14.72 2.99 6.14
CA THR A 69 -15.28 1.91 6.95
C THR A 69 -14.36 1.51 8.11
N ILE A 70 -13.04 1.44 7.87
CA ILE A 70 -12.09 1.06 8.93
C ILE A 70 -11.92 2.16 9.96
N LYS A 71 -11.98 3.44 9.57
CA LYS A 71 -12.00 4.58 10.50
C LYS A 71 -13.24 4.55 11.38
N ALA A 72 -14.42 4.36 10.80
CA ALA A 72 -15.66 4.28 11.56
C ALA A 72 -15.68 3.09 12.55
N LYS A 73 -15.11 1.94 12.15
CA LYS A 73 -15.04 0.74 13.00
C LYS A 73 -13.93 0.80 14.05
N CYS A 74 -12.84 1.50 13.76
CA CYS A 74 -11.64 1.56 14.58
C CYS A 74 -11.19 3.03 14.80
N PRO A 75 -12.02 3.91 15.41
CA PRO A 75 -11.77 5.35 15.47
C PRO A 75 -10.46 5.75 16.16
N ASN A 76 -9.95 4.91 17.06
CA ASN A 76 -8.65 5.09 17.74
C ASN A 76 -7.76 3.84 17.60
N GLY A 77 -7.94 3.05 16.54
CA GLY A 77 -7.14 1.87 16.28
C GLY A 77 -5.76 2.27 15.76
N ARG A 78 -4.68 1.82 16.39
CA ARG A 78 -3.32 2.01 15.86
C ARG A 78 -2.94 0.98 14.81
N SER A 79 -3.62 -0.17 14.80
CA SER A 79 -3.57 -1.08 13.67
C SER A 79 -4.95 -1.64 13.40
N ALA A 80 -5.29 -1.76 12.12
CA ALA A 80 -6.49 -2.47 11.74
C ALA A 80 -6.35 -3.07 10.35
N MET A 81 -7.21 -4.04 10.07
CA MET A 81 -7.34 -4.66 8.78
C MET A 81 -8.81 -4.89 8.45
N ILE A 82 -9.20 -4.57 7.22
CA ILE A 82 -10.55 -4.82 6.70
C ILE A 82 -10.48 -5.40 5.29
N TRP A 83 -11.33 -6.39 5.04
CA TRP A 83 -11.70 -6.80 3.70
C TRP A 83 -12.99 -6.05 3.33
N HIS A 84 -12.95 -5.29 2.24
CA HIS A 84 -14.15 -4.67 1.67
C HIS A 84 -14.31 -5.11 0.22
N SER A 85 -15.31 -5.96 -0.01
CA SER A 85 -15.58 -6.66 -1.28
C SER A 85 -14.39 -7.47 -1.79
N SER A 86 -13.46 -6.83 -2.49
CA SER A 86 -12.26 -7.45 -3.07
C SER A 86 -10.98 -6.65 -2.82
N CYS A 87 -11.03 -5.71 -1.86
CA CYS A 87 -9.88 -4.93 -1.43
C CYS A 87 -9.57 -5.30 0.00
N LEU A 88 -8.32 -5.68 0.27
CA LEU A 88 -7.79 -5.68 1.63
C LEU A 88 -7.18 -4.31 1.88
N LEU A 89 -7.55 -3.67 2.98
CA LEU A 89 -6.84 -2.52 3.51
C LEU A 89 -6.31 -2.86 4.90
N ARG A 90 -5.01 -2.66 5.11
CA ARG A 90 -4.35 -2.86 6.40
C ARG A 90 -3.46 -1.66 6.72
N TYR A 91 -3.53 -1.21 7.97
CA TYR A 91 -2.61 -0.22 8.49
C TYR A 91 -2.07 -0.62 9.87
N SER A 92 -0.92 -0.05 10.26
CA SER A 92 -0.35 -0.17 11.59
C SER A 92 0.67 0.93 11.88
N ASP A 93 0.82 1.27 13.15
CA ASP A 93 1.94 2.03 13.72
C ASP A 93 3.25 1.21 13.77
N LYS A 94 3.19 -0.09 13.51
CA LYS A 94 4.33 -1.01 13.41
C LYS A 94 4.46 -1.51 12.00
N ARG A 95 5.68 -1.51 11.49
CA ARG A 95 5.97 -2.05 10.16
C ARG A 95 5.59 -3.54 10.08
N PHE A 96 4.84 -3.91 9.04
CA PHE A 96 4.38 -5.29 8.81
C PHE A 96 4.67 -5.83 7.39
N PHE A 97 5.42 -5.06 6.59
CA PHE A 97 5.90 -5.44 5.26
C PHE A 97 7.38 -5.05 5.11
N GLU A 98 8.11 -5.81 4.30
CA GLU A 98 9.49 -5.51 3.97
C GLU A 98 9.61 -4.17 3.23
N PRO A 99 10.73 -3.46 3.36
CA PRO A 99 11.01 -2.36 2.44
C PRO A 99 10.94 -2.86 1.01
N SER A 100 10.15 -2.18 0.18
CA SER A 100 10.30 -2.30 -1.27
C SER A 100 11.79 -2.17 -1.58
N VAL A 101 12.30 -3.01 -2.50
CA VAL A 101 13.75 -3.13 -2.76
C VAL A 101 14.39 -1.79 -3.21
N GLY A 102 13.60 -0.73 -3.42
CA GLY A 102 14.04 0.65 -3.65
C GLY A 102 14.09 1.59 -2.41
N ALA A 103 13.59 1.17 -1.24
CA ALA A 103 13.59 1.98 -0.01
C ALA A 103 14.86 1.81 0.84
N ARG A 104 15.86 1.03 0.38
CA ARG A 104 17.22 1.07 0.93
C ARG A 104 17.87 2.39 0.52
N ARG A 105 17.67 3.41 1.35
CA ARG A 105 18.34 4.71 1.35
C ARG A 105 19.84 4.52 1.05
N TRP A 106 20.27 5.06 -0.10
CA TRP A 106 21.64 5.41 -0.50
C TRP A 106 22.76 4.88 0.41
N GLY A 107 23.14 3.64 0.14
CA GLY A 107 24.42 3.08 0.52
C GLY A 107 24.80 2.13 -0.61
N TYR A 108 25.57 2.64 -1.57
CA TYR A 108 26.21 1.81 -2.59
C TYR A 108 26.77 0.56 -1.93
N HIS A 109 26.47 -0.62 -2.48
CA HIS A 109 27.33 -1.77 -2.75
C HIS A 109 26.43 -2.82 -3.42
N THR A 110 26.39 -2.79 -4.75
CA THR A 110 25.81 -3.87 -5.56
C THR A 110 26.75 -5.07 -5.54
N PRO A 111 26.23 -6.29 -5.35
CA PRO A 111 26.69 -7.41 -6.16
C PRO A 111 25.57 -7.77 -7.14
N ARG A 112 25.91 -7.69 -8.43
CA ARG A 112 25.06 -8.06 -9.55
C ARG A 112 24.59 -9.52 -9.41
N THR A 113 23.28 -9.74 -9.43
CA THR A 113 22.71 -10.97 -9.99
C THR A 113 21.77 -10.58 -11.11
N ARG A 114 22.08 -11.08 -12.31
CA ARG A 114 21.43 -10.77 -13.59
C ARG A 114 19.93 -11.10 -13.52
N PRO A 115 19.03 -10.23 -13.99
CA PRO A 115 17.66 -10.62 -14.29
C PRO A 115 17.66 -11.61 -15.47
N LEU A 116 16.85 -12.67 -15.38
CA LEU A 116 16.50 -13.51 -16.52
C LEU A 116 15.75 -12.65 -17.56
N PRO A 117 15.95 -12.86 -18.88
CA PRO A 117 15.20 -12.12 -19.89
C PRO A 117 13.71 -12.48 -19.84
N ILE A 118 12.86 -11.47 -19.66
CA ILE A 118 11.44 -11.56 -20.02
C ILE A 118 11.37 -11.28 -21.52
N ASP A 119 11.16 -12.31 -22.31
CA ASP A 119 10.99 -12.16 -23.75
C ASP A 119 9.62 -11.51 -24.04
N ARG A 120 9.65 -10.27 -24.50
CA ARG A 120 8.53 -9.56 -25.13
C ARG A 120 9.05 -8.91 -26.41
N GLN A 121 9.13 -9.67 -27.49
CA GLN A 121 9.19 -9.12 -28.84
C GLN A 121 7.77 -9.24 -29.43
N ALA A 122 6.97 -8.17 -29.39
CA ALA A 122 6.94 -7.07 -30.36
C ALA A 122 6.39 -7.52 -31.72
N GLY A 123 5.17 -7.09 -32.03
CA GLY A 123 4.67 -7.07 -33.40
C GLY A 123 5.45 -6.05 -34.22
N ILE A 124 5.90 -6.46 -35.41
CA ILE A 124 6.34 -5.58 -36.49
C ILE A 124 5.82 -6.18 -37.80
N LEU A 125 5.08 -5.34 -38.54
CA LEU A 125 4.66 -5.50 -39.93
C LEU A 125 5.84 -5.74 -40.88
N TRP A 126 5.68 -6.59 -41.89
CA TRP A 126 6.26 -6.36 -43.22
C TRP A 126 5.31 -6.83 -44.32
N THR A 127 5.01 -5.91 -45.24
CA THR A 127 4.38 -6.09 -46.55
C THR A 127 5.36 -6.69 -47.56
N HIS A 128 4.88 -7.56 -48.44
CA HIS A 128 4.87 -7.36 -49.90
C HIS A 128 3.78 -8.22 -50.54
#